data_AF-H6L967-F1
#
_entry.id   AF-H6L967-F1
#
_cell.length_a   1.000
_cell.length_b   1.000
_cell.length_c   1.000
_cell.angle_alpha   90.00
_cell.angle_beta   90.00
_cell.angle_gamma   90.00
#
_symmetry.space_group_name_H-M   'P 1'
#
loop_
_entity.id
_entity.type
_entity.pdbx_description
1 polymer ?
#
loop_
_entity_poly.entity_id
_entity_poly.type
_entity_poly.pdbx_seq_one_letter_code
_entity_poly.pdbx_strand_id
1 'polypeptide(L)'
;MAHVTTREEDIKVGRNGFIILLIVTFAEVGIALIGNGHLIEGLTLPKMIMIPVMIALSLYKAYYITAIFMHLGSEVKPMIATIILPMLLFIWAIIAFLWEGSAWFNNQEYVNKKNQEQVNPKGEATEGATGMLMDAQDAPKSVRFE
;
A
#
# COMPACT_ATOMS: atom_id res chain seq x y z
N MET A 1 30.03 -8.74 -43.87
CA MET A 1 30.21 -9.74 -42.79
C MET A 1 30.20 -9.15 -41.38
N ALA A 2 30.23 -7.82 -41.19
CA ALA A 2 30.18 -7.17 -39.86
C ALA A 2 28.80 -7.16 -39.17
N HIS A 3 27.72 -7.47 -39.88
CA HIS A 3 26.34 -7.39 -39.35
C HIS A 3 25.90 -8.68 -38.61
N VAL A 4 26.66 -9.78 -38.69
CA VAL A 4 26.27 -11.06 -38.06
C VAL A 4 26.87 -11.20 -36.66
N THR A 5 28.04 -10.59 -36.41
CA THR A 5 28.76 -10.69 -35.14
C THR A 5 28.06 -9.95 -34.00
N THR A 6 27.45 -8.78 -34.28
CA THR A 6 26.74 -7.98 -33.27
C THR A 6 25.49 -8.69 -32.73
N ARG A 7 24.70 -9.31 -33.62
CA ARG A 7 23.50 -10.07 -33.23
C ARG A 7 23.84 -11.23 -32.28
N GLU A 8 24.94 -11.93 -32.51
CA GLU A 8 25.32 -13.03 -31.65
C GLU A 8 25.74 -12.58 -30.25
N GLU A 9 26.39 -11.42 -30.14
CA GLU A 9 26.78 -10.82 -28.86
C GLU A 9 25.55 -10.41 -28.05
N ASP A 10 24.58 -9.75 -28.68
CA ASP A 10 23.32 -9.33 -28.03
C ASP A 10 22.52 -10.53 -27.49
N ILE A 11 22.41 -11.60 -28.30
CA ILE A 11 21.71 -12.83 -27.90
C ILE A 11 22.45 -13.51 -26.75
N LYS A 12 23.79 -13.52 -26.75
CA LYS A 12 24.60 -14.10 -25.68
C LYS A 12 24.43 -13.32 -24.37
N VAL A 13 24.42 -11.99 -24.43
CA VAL A 13 24.18 -11.12 -23.26
C VAL A 13 22.78 -11.36 -22.68
N GLY A 14 21.74 -11.34 -23.51
CA GLY A 14 20.37 -11.58 -23.07
C GLY A 14 20.18 -12.97 -22.46
N ARG A 15 20.77 -14.01 -23.08
CA ARG A 15 20.72 -15.38 -22.57
C ARG A 15 21.44 -15.53 -21.22
N ASN A 16 22.63 -14.95 -21.08
CA ASN A 16 23.37 -15.01 -19.81
C ASN A 16 22.64 -14.26 -18.70
N GLY A 17 22.05 -13.10 -19.04
CA GLY A 17 21.18 -12.34 -18.14
C GLY A 17 19.96 -13.14 -17.66
N PHE A 18 19.27 -13.79 -18.60
CA PHE A 18 18.14 -14.66 -18.31
C PHE A 18 18.53 -15.83 -17.39
N ILE A 19 19.65 -16.50 -17.65
CA ILE A 19 20.11 -17.62 -16.82
C ILE A 19 20.42 -17.16 -15.39
N ILE A 20 21.10 -16.03 -15.22
CA ILE A 20 21.42 -15.50 -13.88
C ILE A 20 20.14 -15.13 -13.13
N LEU A 21 19.16 -14.51 -13.80
CA LEU A 21 17.87 -14.17 -13.18
C LEU A 21 17.04 -15.40 -12.83
N LEU A 22 17.08 -16.43 -13.68
CA LEU A 22 16.46 -17.71 -13.37
C LEU A 22 17.07 -18.29 -12.09
N ILE A 23 18.40 -18.34 -11.98
CA ILE A 23 19.08 -18.86 -10.80
C ILE A 23 18.71 -18.06 -9.55
N VAL A 24 18.71 -16.72 -9.62
CA VAL A 24 18.34 -15.85 -8.51
C VAL A 24 16.89 -16.07 -8.08
N THR A 25 15.96 -16.21 -9.00
CA THR A 25 14.54 -16.43 -8.68
C THR A 25 14.28 -17.82 -8.09
N PHE A 26 14.94 -18.86 -8.61
CA PHE A 26 14.87 -20.20 -8.01
C PHE A 26 15.51 -20.23 -6.62
N ALA A 27 16.64 -19.54 -6.41
CA ALA A 27 17.25 -19.42 -5.09
C ALA A 27 16.34 -18.70 -4.10
N GLU A 28 15.69 -17.61 -4.53
CA GLU A 28 14.73 -16.84 -3.72
C GLU A 28 13.54 -17.70 -3.29
N VAL A 29 12.94 -18.46 -4.22
CA VAL A 29 11.85 -19.41 -3.92
C VAL A 29 12.33 -20.55 -3.01
N GLY A 30 13.53 -21.08 -3.24
CA GLY A 30 14.12 -22.11 -2.40
C GLY A 30 14.32 -21.63 -0.95
N ILE A 31 14.84 -20.42 -0.77
CA ILE A 31 14.99 -19.77 0.54
C ILE A 31 13.62 -19.54 1.19
N ALA A 32 12.60 -19.12 0.42
CA ALA A 32 11.26 -18.93 0.94
C ALA A 32 10.60 -20.24 1.41
N LEU A 33 10.81 -21.34 0.69
CA LEU A 33 10.28 -22.66 1.03
C LEU A 33 10.99 -23.26 2.26
N ILE A 34 12.32 -23.16 2.32
CA ILE A 34 13.11 -23.64 3.45
C ILE A 34 12.85 -22.78 4.69
N GLY A 35 12.86 -21.45 4.56
CA GLY A 35 12.68 -20.52 5.66
C GLY A 35 11.30 -20.58 6.32
N ASN A 36 10.25 -20.95 5.57
CA ASN A 36 8.91 -21.21 6.11
C ASN A 36 8.73 -22.64 6.67
N GLY A 37 9.78 -23.48 6.67
CA GLY A 37 9.74 -24.82 7.23
C GLY A 37 9.00 -25.86 6.37
N HIS A 38 8.79 -25.60 5.07
CA HIS A 38 8.03 -26.51 4.19
C HIS A 38 8.81 -27.76 3.76
N LEU A 39 10.15 -27.74 3.88
CA LEU A 39 11.03 -28.84 3.46
C LEU A 39 11.74 -29.56 4.63
N ILE A 40 11.88 -28.91 5.79
CA ILE A 40 12.50 -29.49 6.99
C ILE A 40 11.72 -28.97 8.21
N GLU A 41 10.96 -29.84 8.87
CA GLU A 41 10.29 -29.53 10.13
C GLU A 41 11.35 -29.19 11.20
N GLY A 42 11.46 -27.91 11.55
CA GLY A 42 12.33 -27.42 12.64
C GLY A 42 13.36 -26.34 12.27
N LEU A 43 13.59 -26.06 10.98
CA LEU A 43 14.51 -25.00 10.55
C LEU A 43 13.73 -23.72 10.21
N THR A 44 13.03 -23.18 11.21
CA THR A 44 12.30 -21.92 11.07
C THR A 44 13.28 -20.75 11.22
N LEU A 45 13.66 -20.14 10.10
CA LEU A 45 14.40 -18.88 10.15
C LEU A 45 13.50 -17.81 10.81
N PRO A 46 14.04 -16.94 11.68
CA PRO A 46 13.26 -15.88 12.29
C PRO A 46 12.60 -15.04 11.18
N LYS A 47 11.27 -14.93 11.23
CA LYS A 47 10.48 -14.20 10.23
C LYS A 47 10.96 -12.76 10.05
N MET A 48 11.52 -12.17 11.11
CA MET A 48 12.13 -10.84 11.14
C MET A 48 13.37 -10.71 10.24
N ILE A 49 14.10 -11.79 9.98
CA ILE A 49 15.27 -11.81 9.08
C ILE A 49 14.84 -12.24 7.67
N MET A 50 13.91 -13.19 7.57
CA MET A 50 13.44 -13.70 6.29
C MET A 50 12.73 -12.61 5.47
N ILE A 51 11.85 -11.81 6.08
CA ILE A 51 11.12 -10.74 5.38
C ILE A 51 12.05 -9.72 4.70
N PRO A 52 13.00 -9.07 5.39
CA PRO A 52 13.88 -8.09 4.75
C PRO A 52 14.80 -8.73 3.71
N VAL A 53 15.25 -9.97 3.92
CA VAL A 53 16.07 -10.70 2.93
C VAL A 53 15.27 -10.96 1.66
N MET A 54 14.02 -11.40 1.76
CA MET A 54 13.14 -11.62 0.62
C MET A 54 12.85 -10.32 -0.12
N ILE A 55 12.60 -9.22 0.60
CA ILE A 55 12.41 -7.90 -0.01
C ILE A 55 13.68 -7.45 -0.73
N ALA A 56 14.85 -7.60 -0.13
CA ALA A 56 16.13 -7.23 -0.72
C ALA A 56 16.47 -8.03 -1.99
N LEU A 57 16.26 -9.35 -1.97
CA LEU A 57 16.40 -10.22 -3.15
C LEU A 57 15.43 -9.82 -4.28
N SER A 58 14.19 -9.48 -3.91
CA SER A 58 13.19 -8.99 -4.85
C SER A 58 13.55 -7.63 -5.49
N LEU A 59 14.18 -6.73 -4.72
CA LEU A 59 14.69 -5.47 -5.26
C LEU A 59 15.93 -5.68 -6.13
N TYR A 60 16.84 -6.58 -5.72
CA TYR A 60 18.03 -6.91 -6.48
C TYR A 60 17.69 -7.48 -7.86
N LYS A 61 16.75 -8.43 -7.95
CA LYS A 61 16.32 -8.96 -9.26
C LYS A 61 15.71 -7.88 -10.14
N ALA A 62 14.94 -6.94 -9.57
CA ALA A 62 14.32 -5.85 -10.31
C ALA A 62 15.39 -4.91 -10.88
N TYR A 63 16.38 -4.54 -10.06
CA TYR A 63 17.53 -3.76 -10.51
C TYR A 63 18.32 -4.50 -11.62
N TYR A 64 18.59 -5.79 -11.43
CA TYR A 64 19.32 -6.60 -12.41
C TYR A 64 18.58 -6.70 -13.75
N ILE A 65 17.25 -6.88 -13.74
CA ILE A 65 16.41 -6.85 -14.95
C ILE A 65 16.58 -5.51 -15.67
N THR A 66 16.47 -4.40 -14.93
CA THR A 66 16.61 -3.05 -15.52
C THR A 66 18.02 -2.74 -16.02
N ALA A 67 19.05 -3.44 -15.54
CA ALA A 67 20.42 -3.26 -16.01
C ALA A 67 20.73 -4.10 -17.26
N ILE A 68 20.30 -5.36 -17.30
CA ILE A 68 20.77 -6.35 -18.29
C ILE A 68 19.79 -6.62 -19.42
N PHE A 69 18.49 -6.73 -19.14
CA PHE A 69 17.51 -6.88 -20.23
C PHE A 69 17.27 -5.60 -21.01
N MET A 70 17.83 -4.51 -20.48
CA MET A 70 17.68 -3.20 -21.04
C MET A 70 18.91 -2.76 -21.83
N HIS A 71 20.10 -3.34 -21.65
CA HIS A 71 21.31 -2.97 -22.42
C HIS A 71 21.44 -1.44 -22.66
N LEU A 72 21.00 -0.66 -21.67
CA LEU A 72 20.59 0.74 -21.86
C LEU A 72 21.67 1.71 -21.37
N GLY A 73 22.69 1.18 -20.70
CA GLY A 73 23.74 1.96 -20.06
C GLY A 73 24.79 2.54 -21.00
N SER A 74 25.03 1.93 -22.16
CA SER A 74 26.14 2.34 -23.03
C SER A 74 25.76 3.26 -24.19
N GLU A 75 24.53 3.25 -24.70
CA GLU A 75 24.23 3.99 -25.95
C GLU A 75 23.01 4.94 -25.91
N VAL A 76 22.01 4.77 -25.02
CA VAL A 76 20.75 5.56 -25.12
C VAL A 76 20.15 5.97 -23.77
N LYS A 77 20.73 7.01 -23.15
CA LYS A 77 20.18 7.74 -22.00
C LYS A 77 18.67 8.09 -22.07
N PRO A 78 18.07 8.49 -23.21
CA PRO A 78 16.64 8.80 -23.27
C PRO A 78 15.74 7.56 -23.17
N MET A 79 16.25 6.37 -23.48
CA MET A 79 15.46 5.16 -23.37
C MET A 79 15.31 4.74 -21.89
N ILE A 80 16.23 5.11 -20.98
CA ILE A 80 16.09 4.84 -19.53
C ILE A 80 14.88 5.61 -18.98
N ALA A 81 14.65 6.82 -19.51
CA ALA A 81 13.53 7.65 -19.08
C ALA A 81 12.16 7.00 -19.35
N THR A 82 12.02 6.16 -20.37
CA THR A 82 10.74 5.48 -20.68
C THR A 82 10.41 4.37 -19.69
N ILE A 83 11.37 3.93 -18.89
CA ILE A 83 11.19 2.90 -17.85
C ILE A 83 11.06 3.56 -16.48
N ILE A 84 11.88 4.58 -16.22
CA ILE A 84 11.81 5.35 -14.96
C ILE A 84 10.49 6.12 -14.87
N LEU A 85 10.03 6.73 -15.97
CA LEU A 85 8.79 7.53 -15.97
C LEU A 85 7.53 6.72 -15.57
N PRO A 86 7.23 5.55 -16.16
CA PRO A 86 6.10 4.73 -15.71
C PRO A 86 6.30 4.18 -14.29
N MET A 87 7.52 3.85 -13.87
CA MET A 87 7.80 3.42 -12.50
C MET A 87 7.54 4.53 -11.48
N LEU A 88 7.92 5.77 -11.80
CA LEU A 88 7.67 6.95 -10.97
C LEU A 88 6.17 7.25 -10.88
N LEU A 89 5.48 7.26 -12.03
CA LEU A 89 4.02 7.46 -12.07
C LEU A 89 3.28 6.36 -11.31
N PHE A 90 3.77 5.12 -11.32
CA PHE A 90 3.17 4.03 -10.58
C PHE A 90 3.25 4.24 -9.06
N ILE A 91 4.42 4.64 -8.53
CA ILE A 91 4.59 4.95 -7.10
C ILE A 91 3.70 6.13 -6.71
N TRP A 92 3.70 7.19 -7.53
CA TRP A 92 2.83 8.35 -7.31
C TRP A 92 1.34 7.97 -7.33
N ALA A 93 0.91 7.12 -8.27
CA ALA A 93 -0.47 6.65 -8.37
C ALA A 93 -0.91 5.83 -7.17
N ILE A 94 -0.04 4.96 -6.62
CA ILE A 94 -0.34 4.22 -5.38
C ILE A 94 -0.62 5.20 -4.24
N ILE A 95 0.23 6.21 -4.06
CA ILE A 95 0.06 7.23 -3.02
C ILE A 95 -1.25 8.00 -3.22
N ALA A 96 -1.52 8.45 -4.44
CA ALA A 96 -2.74 9.18 -4.78
C ALA A 96 -4.01 8.35 -4.52
N PHE A 97 -4.03 7.07 -4.92
CA PHE A 97 -5.17 6.19 -4.69
C PHE A 97 -5.38 5.83 -3.22
N LEU A 98 -4.31 5.67 -2.43
CA LEU A 98 -4.45 5.46 -0.99
C LEU A 98 -5.05 6.70 -0.30
N TRP A 99 -4.64 7.90 -0.73
CA TRP A 99 -5.19 9.14 -0.20
C TRP A 99 -6.66 9.32 -0.59
N GLU A 100 -6.99 9.22 -1.88
CA GLU A 100 -8.37 9.34 -2.36
C GLU A 100 -9.28 8.26 -1.75
N GLY A 101 -8.78 7.03 -1.63
CA GLY A 101 -9.48 5.93 -0.95
C GLY A 101 -9.81 6.26 0.51
N SER A 102 -8.85 6.83 1.26
CA SER A 102 -9.10 7.25 2.65
C SER A 102 -10.14 8.37 2.76
N ALA A 103 -10.15 9.32 1.82
CA ALA A 103 -11.13 10.39 1.78
C ALA A 103 -12.55 9.86 1.51
N TRP A 104 -12.68 8.89 0.61
CA TRP A 104 -13.96 8.25 0.30
C TRP A 104 -14.58 7.54 1.52
N PHE A 105 -13.77 6.79 2.28
CA PHE A 105 -14.24 6.13 3.51
C PHE A 105 -14.77 7.14 4.55
N ASN A 106 -14.07 8.25 4.77
CA ASN A 106 -14.52 9.29 5.72
C ASN A 106 -15.83 9.96 5.28
N ASN A 107 -16.00 10.18 3.97
CA ASN A 107 -17.21 10.80 3.42
C ASN A 107 -18.42 9.87 3.56
N GLN A 108 -18.25 8.56 3.37
CA GLN A 108 -19.30 7.57 3.58
C GLN A 108 -19.77 7.57 5.05
N GLU A 109 -18.84 7.63 6.00
CA GLU A 109 -19.15 7.68 7.43
C GLU A 109 -19.94 8.95 7.79
N TYR A 110 -19.55 10.10 7.26
CA TYR A 110 -20.25 11.37 7.46
C TYR A 110 -21.69 11.35 6.90
N VAL A 111 -21.87 10.81 5.69
CA VAL A 111 -23.20 10.70 5.07
C VAL A 111 -24.09 9.73 5.85
N ASN A 112 -23.55 8.60 6.30
CA ASN A 112 -24.29 7.64 7.13
C ASN A 112 -24.73 8.25 8.47
N LYS A 113 -23.85 9.01 9.14
CA LYS A 113 -24.20 9.74 10.38
C LYS A 113 -25.34 10.73 10.14
N LYS A 114 -25.25 11.54 9.10
CA LYS A 114 -26.31 12.52 8.75
C LYS A 114 -27.63 11.88 8.33
N ASN A 115 -27.59 10.74 7.64
CA ASN A 115 -28.81 10.01 7.29
C ASN A 115 -29.45 9.37 8.52
N GLN A 116 -28.66 8.85 9.46
CA GLN A 116 -29.19 8.33 10.74
C GLN A 116 -29.80 9.44 11.61
N GLU A 117 -29.18 10.62 11.64
CA GLU A 117 -29.67 11.79 12.37
C GLU A 117 -30.98 12.37 11.77
N GLN A 118 -31.18 12.23 10.45
CA GLN A 118 -32.41 12.64 9.76
C GLN A 118 -33.53 11.59 9.79
N VAL A 119 -33.20 10.29 9.85
CA VAL A 119 -34.17 9.18 9.99
C VAL A 119 -34.67 9.05 11.43
N ASN A 120 -33.95 9.62 12.40
CA ASN A 120 -34.43 9.83 13.76
C ASN A 120 -34.73 11.33 13.99
N PRO A 121 -35.82 11.89 13.42
CA PRO A 121 -36.22 13.25 13.74
C PRO A 121 -36.70 13.25 15.20
N LYS A 122 -35.82 13.62 16.13
CA LYS A 122 -36.18 13.82 17.55
C LYS A 122 -36.85 12.62 18.22
N GLY A 123 -36.09 11.56 18.44
CA GLY A 123 -36.21 10.82 19.70
C GLY A 123 -35.47 11.54 20.82
N GLU A 124 -35.70 12.85 20.99
CA GLU A 124 -35.25 13.72 22.10
C GLU A 124 -35.64 15.17 21.78
N ALA A 125 -36.93 15.41 21.52
CA ALA A 125 -37.51 16.56 22.17
C ALA A 125 -37.86 16.07 23.58
N THR A 126 -37.01 16.39 24.55
CA THR A 126 -37.46 16.55 25.92
C THR A 126 -38.53 17.64 25.88
N GLU A 127 -39.76 17.24 25.59
CA GLU A 127 -40.96 17.94 26.02
C GLU A 127 -40.85 18.04 27.54
N GLY A 128 -40.52 19.23 28.04
CA GLY A 128 -40.47 19.44 29.48
C GLY A 128 -39.70 20.65 30.00
N ALA A 129 -39.07 21.48 29.16
CA ALA A 129 -38.17 22.51 29.68
C ALA A 129 -38.46 23.96 29.26
N THR A 130 -39.59 24.29 28.60
CA THR A 130 -39.81 25.71 28.23
C THR A 130 -41.26 26.18 28.19
N GLY A 131 -42.20 25.43 28.77
CA GLY A 131 -43.63 25.74 28.58
C GLY A 131 -44.54 25.49 29.76
N MET A 132 -44.04 25.35 30.99
CA MET A 132 -44.92 25.30 32.17
C MET A 132 -44.63 26.47 33.08
N LEU A 133 -45.65 27.33 33.18
CA LEU A 133 -45.79 28.33 34.22
C LEU A 133 -45.42 27.67 35.54
N MET A 134 -44.35 28.17 36.16
CA MET A 134 -43.96 27.77 37.49
C MET A 134 -45.06 28.26 38.42
N ASP A 135 -45.96 27.37 38.84
CA ASP A 135 -46.93 27.68 39.87
C ASP A 135 -46.16 28.09 41.13
N ALA A 136 -46.60 29.17 41.76
CA ALA A 136 -45.89 29.83 42.88
C ALA A 136 -45.76 28.92 44.12
N GLN A 137 -46.36 27.72 44.07
CA GLN A 137 -46.37 26.73 45.13
C GLN A 137 -45.11 25.84 45.17
N ASP A 138 -44.37 25.71 44.06
CA ASP A 138 -43.22 24.79 43.95
C ASP A 138 -41.84 25.47 43.97
N ALA A 139 -41.77 26.75 44.34
CA ALA A 139 -40.50 27.45 44.51
C ALA A 139 -39.72 26.90 45.73
N PRO A 140 -38.40 26.65 45.62
CA PRO A 140 -37.60 26.14 46.73
C PRO A 140 -37.63 27.11 47.92
N LYS A 141 -37.89 26.57 49.13
CA LYS A 141 -38.03 27.32 50.41
C LYS A 141 -36.83 28.19 50.82
N SER A 142 -35.76 28.23 50.05
CA SER A 142 -34.59 29.09 50.28
C SER A 142 -34.72 30.52 49.73
N VAL A 143 -35.87 30.89 49.15
CA VAL A 143 -36.11 32.26 48.62
C VAL A 143 -37.28 32.96 49.34
N ARG A 144 -37.58 32.58 50.58
CA ARG A 144 -38.57 33.27 51.43
C ARG A 144 -37.82 34.03 52.53
N PHE A 145 -37.54 35.30 52.28
CA PHE A 145 -37.17 36.25 53.32
C PHE A 145 -38.44 36.64 54.09
N GLU A 146 -38.32 36.76 55.42
CA GLU A 146 -39.43 36.95 56.38
C GLU A 146 -40.44 38.05 56.03
#